data_AF-A0A1S2V9U7-F1
#
_entry.id   AF-A0A1S2V9U7-F1
#
_cell.length_a   1.000
_cell.length_b   1.000
_cell.length_c   1.000
_cell.angle_alpha   90.00
_cell.angle_beta   90.00
_cell.angle_gamma   90.00
#
_symmetry.space_group_name_H-M   'P 1'
#
loop_
_entity.id
_entity.type
_entity.pdbx_description
1 polymer ?
#
loop_
_entity_poly.entity_id
_entity_poly.type
_entity_poly.pdbx_seq_one_letter_code
_entity_poly.pdbx_strand_id
1 'polypeptide(L)'
;MHTCLTINHTKASRSQLAHYLQRTGWLNLGQAGSFTGEMLAHLTSGNYAPVFLRLPDPDTELPESFLVVLRQHRGLIITSPYPQHLYGYLALQPFDFLTEPFSFERFAGSLERYVERFG
;
A
#
# COMPACT_ATOMS: atom_id res chain seq x y z
N MET A 1 -2.35 -5.72 -17.84
CA MET A 1 -1.37 -5.19 -16.87
C MET A 1 -2.10 -4.26 -15.93
N HIS A 2 -2.05 -4.53 -14.62
CA HIS A 2 -2.69 -3.69 -13.62
C HIS A 2 -1.69 -2.63 -13.13
N THR A 3 -2.18 -1.43 -12.85
CA THR A 3 -1.39 -0.35 -12.23
C THR A 3 -1.65 -0.37 -10.73
N CYS A 4 -0.62 -0.19 -9.91
CA CYS A 4 -0.79 0.00 -8.46
C CYS A 4 -0.66 1.47 -8.06
N LEU A 5 -1.30 1.84 -6.95
CA LEU A 5 -1.09 3.13 -6.30
C LEU A 5 -0.12 2.97 -5.13
N THR A 6 0.82 3.89 -4.96
CA THR A 6 1.73 3.89 -3.81
C THR A 6 1.66 5.22 -3.07
N ILE A 7 1.46 5.18 -1.75
CA ILE A 7 1.26 6.36 -0.92
C ILE A 7 2.34 6.41 0.17
N ASN A 8 2.93 7.59 0.38
CA ASN A 8 3.81 7.92 1.50
C ASN A 8 5.11 7.09 1.62
N HIS A 9 5.59 6.51 0.51
CA HIS A 9 6.83 5.77 0.51
C HIS A 9 8.05 6.68 0.56
N THR A 10 9.03 6.35 1.41
CA THR A 10 10.35 6.98 1.38
C THR A 10 11.08 6.65 0.07
N LYS A 11 12.17 7.36 -0.23
CA LYS A 11 13.01 7.02 -1.39
C LYS A 11 13.48 5.56 -1.35
N ALA A 12 13.90 5.08 -0.18
CA ALA A 12 14.37 3.71 0.02
C ALA A 12 13.24 2.69 -0.17
N SER A 13 12.12 2.84 0.55
CA SER A 13 10.96 1.94 0.45
C SER A 13 10.41 1.89 -0.98
N ARG A 14 10.36 3.04 -1.68
CA ARG A 14 9.93 3.12 -3.07
C ARG A 14 10.87 2.37 -4.01
N SER A 15 12.18 2.50 -3.83
CA SER A 15 13.16 1.76 -4.64
C SER A 15 13.03 0.25 -4.44
N GLN A 16 12.86 -0.21 -3.20
CA GLN A 16 12.63 -1.62 -2.91
C GLN A 16 11.32 -2.12 -3.54
N LEU A 17 10.22 -1.39 -3.35
CA LEU A 17 8.92 -1.76 -3.89
C LEU A 17 8.95 -1.80 -5.43
N ALA A 18 9.55 -0.80 -6.07
CA ALA A 18 9.70 -0.78 -7.53
C ALA A 18 10.52 -1.97 -8.04
N HIS A 19 11.63 -2.31 -7.36
CA HIS A 19 12.44 -3.47 -7.71
C HIS A 19 11.65 -4.78 -7.58
N TYR A 20 10.83 -4.92 -6.54
CA TYR A 20 10.01 -6.11 -6.35
C TYR A 20 8.87 -6.20 -7.36
N LEU A 21 8.16 -5.11 -7.64
CA LEU A 21 7.11 -5.05 -8.67
C LEU A 21 7.66 -5.41 -10.06
N GLN A 22 8.85 -4.94 -10.41
CA GLN A 22 9.51 -5.30 -11.66
C GLN A 22 9.78 -6.80 -11.76
N ARG A 23 10.20 -7.43 -10.66
CA ARG A 23 10.48 -8.87 -10.63
C ARG A 23 9.23 -9.74 -10.76
N THR A 24 8.06 -9.23 -10.37
CA THR A 24 6.83 -9.99 -10.49
C THR A 24 6.22 -9.89 -11.90
N GLY A 25 6.37 -8.76 -12.59
CA GLY A 25 6.04 -8.63 -14.01
C GLY A 25 4.55 -8.45 -14.36
N TRP A 26 3.65 -8.43 -13.36
CA TRP A 26 2.20 -8.28 -13.57
C TRP A 26 1.62 -6.93 -13.10
N LEU A 27 2.33 -6.21 -12.23
CA LEU A 27 1.97 -4.87 -11.76
C LEU A 27 2.96 -3.83 -12.25
N ASN A 28 2.43 -2.77 -12.86
CA ASN A 28 3.19 -1.55 -13.11
C ASN A 28 2.98 -0.57 -11.97
N LEU A 29 4.03 0.16 -11.62
CA LEU A 29 3.92 1.30 -10.73
C LEU A 29 3.10 2.39 -11.45
N GLY A 30 1.91 2.67 -10.94
CA GLY A 30 1.04 3.73 -11.45
C GLY A 30 1.40 5.05 -10.78
N GLN A 31 0.44 5.63 -10.06
CA GLN A 31 0.68 6.86 -9.32
C GLN A 31 1.40 6.60 -8.00
N ALA A 32 2.38 7.46 -7.71
CA ALA A 32 3.15 7.45 -6.49
C ALA A 32 3.19 8.86 -5.89
N GLY A 33 2.83 9.00 -4.61
CA GLY A 33 2.73 10.33 -4.02
C GLY A 33 2.56 10.34 -2.51
N SER A 34 2.47 11.55 -1.96
CA SER A 34 2.10 11.81 -0.57
C SER A 34 0.58 11.98 -0.44
N PHE A 35 0.11 12.34 0.75
CA PHE A 35 -1.30 12.61 1.02
C PHE A 35 -1.73 13.97 0.42
N THR A 36 -1.94 14.02 -0.90
CA THR A 36 -2.41 15.21 -1.63
C THR A 36 -3.85 15.05 -2.10
N GLY A 37 -4.53 16.16 -2.41
CA GLY A 37 -5.88 16.12 -2.98
C GLY A 37 -5.97 15.35 -4.30
N GLU A 38 -4.94 15.42 -5.13
CA GLU A 38 -4.82 14.65 -6.38
C GLU A 38 -4.75 13.13 -6.10
N MET A 39 -3.93 12.71 -5.13
CA MET A 39 -3.85 11.30 -4.74
C MET A 39 -5.17 10.80 -4.15
N LEU A 40 -5.87 11.63 -3.37
CA LEU A 40 -7.18 11.30 -2.86
C LEU A 40 -8.19 11.09 -4.00
N ALA A 41 -8.20 11.99 -4.99
CA ALA A 41 -9.06 11.85 -6.17
C ALA A 41 -8.78 10.54 -6.93
N HIS A 42 -7.51 10.19 -7.12
CA HIS A 42 -7.11 8.90 -7.71
C HIS A 42 -7.62 7.71 -6.90
N LEU A 43 -7.45 7.73 -5.58
CA LEU A 43 -7.92 6.67 -4.69
C LEU A 43 -9.46 6.50 -4.77
N THR A 44 -10.20 7.59 -4.90
CA THR A 44 -11.67 7.57 -5.00
C THR A 44 -12.21 7.23 -6.40
N SER A 45 -11.39 7.32 -7.44
CA SER A 45 -11.82 7.14 -8.85
C SER A 45 -12.29 5.72 -9.21
N GLY A 46 -12.21 4.76 -8.29
CA GLY A 46 -12.85 3.45 -8.43
C GLY A 46 -12.12 2.45 -9.32
N ASN A 47 -10.91 2.77 -9.83
CA ASN A 47 -10.05 1.77 -10.43
C ASN A 47 -9.44 0.90 -9.31
N TYR A 48 -9.85 -0.37 -9.24
CA TYR A 48 -9.45 -1.37 -8.24
C TYR A 48 -8.00 -1.84 -8.38
N ALA A 49 -7.08 -0.89 -8.35
CA ALA A 49 -5.66 -1.11 -8.21
C ALA A 49 -5.33 -1.56 -6.78
N PRO A 50 -4.35 -2.46 -6.57
CA PRO A 50 -3.78 -2.60 -5.24
C PRO A 50 -3.19 -1.26 -4.79
N VAL A 51 -3.45 -0.89 -3.54
CA VAL A 51 -2.94 0.32 -2.91
C VAL A 51 -1.87 -0.07 -1.91
N PHE A 52 -0.64 0.36 -2.17
CA PHE A 52 0.47 0.24 -1.23
C PHE A 52 0.55 1.50 -0.38
N LEU A 53 0.20 1.39 0.90
CA LEU A 53 0.32 2.49 1.85
C LEU A 53 1.51 2.24 2.76
N ARG A 54 2.48 3.16 2.77
CA ARG A 54 3.52 3.14 3.80
C ARG A 54 3.07 3.95 5.00
N LEU A 55 2.87 3.29 6.13
CA LEU A 55 2.59 3.99 7.38
C LEU A 55 3.88 4.62 7.93
N PRO A 56 3.80 5.89 8.38
CA PRO A 56 4.87 6.55 9.12
C PRO A 56 4.97 5.98 10.54
N ASP A 57 5.74 6.65 11.41
CA ASP A 57 5.75 6.35 12.85
C ASP A 57 4.31 6.30 13.41
N PRO A 58 3.99 5.36 14.34
CA PRO A 58 2.66 5.27 14.95
C PRO A 58 2.16 6.58 15.57
N ASP A 59 3.03 7.50 15.98
CA ASP A 59 2.63 8.78 16.56
C ASP A 59 2.33 9.85 15.48
N THR A 60 2.55 9.55 14.20
CA THR A 60 2.29 10.47 13.09
C THR A 60 0.83 10.40 12.66
N GLU A 61 0.15 11.54 12.74
CA GLU A 61 -1.23 11.66 12.26
C GLU A 61 -1.32 11.49 10.75
N LEU A 62 -2.37 10.77 10.32
CA LEU A 62 -2.75 10.63 8.93
C LEU A 62 -3.99 11.47 8.62
N PRO A 63 -4.10 12.05 7.42
CA PRO A 63 -5.29 12.83 7.08
C PRO A 63 -6.56 11.97 7.12
N GLU A 64 -7.55 12.39 7.90
CA GLU A 64 -8.80 11.63 8.09
C GLU A 64 -9.53 11.37 6.75
N SER A 65 -9.45 12.31 5.80
CA SER A 65 -10.01 12.14 4.45
C SER A 65 -9.45 10.92 3.72
N PHE A 66 -8.18 10.58 3.93
CA PHE A 66 -7.58 9.36 3.40
C PHE A 66 -8.01 8.14 4.20
N LEU A 67 -8.05 8.23 5.54
CA LEU A 67 -8.44 7.11 6.38
C LEU A 67 -9.85 6.62 6.06
N VAL A 68 -10.81 7.53 5.83
CA VAL A 68 -12.18 7.17 5.42
C VAL A 68 -12.19 6.28 4.17
N VAL A 69 -11.42 6.64 3.14
CA VAL A 69 -11.37 5.89 1.88
C VAL A 69 -10.58 4.58 2.04
N LEU A 70 -9.44 4.64 2.73
CA LEU A 70 -8.55 3.48 2.94
C LEU A 70 -9.20 2.38 3.79
N ARG A 71 -10.02 2.75 4.80
CA ARG A 71 -10.78 1.78 5.62
C ARG A 71 -11.75 0.94 4.80
N GLN A 72 -12.20 1.44 3.65
CA GLN A 72 -13.12 0.74 2.74
C GLN A 72 -12.40 0.00 1.61
N HIS A 73 -11.09 0.23 1.45
CA HIS A 73 -10.33 -0.27 0.32
C HIS A 73 -9.88 -1.73 0.51
N ARG A 74 -10.57 -2.67 -0.14
CA ARG A 74 -10.32 -4.12 -0.01
C ARG A 74 -8.92 -4.57 -0.46
N GLY A 75 -8.29 -3.81 -1.34
CA GLY A 75 -6.97 -4.10 -1.90
C GLY A 75 -5.81 -3.36 -1.23
N LEU A 76 -5.97 -2.92 0.02
CA LEU A 76 -4.96 -2.15 0.75
C LEU A 76 -3.84 -3.06 1.27
N ILE A 77 -2.62 -2.89 0.80
CA ILE A 77 -1.41 -3.52 1.35
C ILE A 77 -0.64 -2.45 2.11
N ILE A 78 -0.34 -2.71 3.37
CA ILE A 78 0.39 -1.76 4.22
C ILE A 78 1.85 -2.19 4.36
N THR A 79 2.75 -1.22 4.28
CA THR A 79 4.17 -1.36 4.63
C THR A 79 4.51 -0.44 5.81
N SER A 80 5.38 -0.88 6.72
CA SER A 80 5.87 -0.03 7.82
C SER A 80 7.09 -0.62 8.50
N PRO A 81 8.08 0.16 8.97
CA PRO A 81 9.14 -0.34 9.83
C PRO A 81 8.65 -0.75 11.23
N TYR A 82 7.39 -0.48 11.57
CA TYR A 82 6.78 -0.81 12.85
C TYR A 82 5.75 -1.96 12.71
N PRO A 83 5.54 -2.74 13.78
CA PRO A 83 4.60 -3.86 13.75
C PRO A 83 3.13 -3.40 13.69
N GLN A 84 2.30 -4.22 13.04
CA GLN A 84 0.88 -3.91 12.77
C GLN A 84 0.06 -3.50 14.01
N HIS A 85 0.31 -4.13 15.16
CA HIS A 85 -0.51 -3.92 16.36
C HIS A 85 -0.44 -2.48 16.88
N LEU A 86 0.61 -1.71 16.54
CA LEU A 86 0.74 -0.31 16.93
C LEU A 86 -0.23 0.62 16.17
N TYR A 87 -0.80 0.15 15.06
CA TYR A 87 -1.69 0.93 14.20
C TYR A 87 -3.17 0.63 14.40
N GLY A 88 -3.53 -0.12 15.46
CA GLY A 88 -4.92 -0.53 15.71
C GLY A 88 -5.90 0.65 15.80
N TYR A 89 -5.42 1.80 16.27
CA TYR A 89 -6.22 3.03 16.40
C TYR A 89 -6.68 3.60 15.05
N LEU A 90 -6.00 3.27 13.94
CA LEU A 90 -6.39 3.73 12.60
C LEU A 90 -7.63 3.01 12.06
N ALA A 91 -8.01 1.87 12.66
CA ALA A 91 -9.11 1.02 12.24
C ALA A 91 -9.04 0.58 10.76
N LEU A 92 -7.84 0.49 10.20
CA LEU A 92 -7.61 -0.01 8.85
C LEU A 92 -7.78 -1.54 8.81
N GLN A 93 -8.33 -2.05 7.71
CA GLN A 93 -8.45 -3.49 7.44
C GLN A 93 -7.62 -3.85 6.21
N PRO A 94 -6.28 -3.85 6.31
CA PRO A 94 -5.43 -4.15 5.17
C PRO A 94 -5.63 -5.61 4.72
N PHE A 95 -5.50 -5.82 3.41
CA PHE A 95 -5.40 -7.14 2.81
C PHE A 95 -4.15 -7.88 3.30
N ASP A 96 -3.01 -7.18 3.40
CA ASP A 96 -1.79 -7.69 4.03
C ASP A 96 -1.00 -6.55 4.68
N PHE A 97 -0.20 -6.91 5.68
CA PHE A 97 0.73 -6.01 6.36
C PHE A 97 2.15 -6.56 6.25
N LEU A 98 3.05 -5.75 5.70
CA LEU A 98 4.44 -6.08 5.45
C LEU A 98 5.35 -5.19 6.31
N THR A 99 5.81 -5.73 7.44
CA THR A 99 6.78 -5.02 8.29
C THR A 99 8.13 -4.91 7.56
N GLU A 100 8.64 -3.68 7.43
CA GLU A 100 9.95 -3.37 6.86
C GLU A 100 11.06 -3.70 7.89
N PRO A 101 12.18 -4.31 7.46
CA PRO A 101 12.42 -4.85 6.13
C PRO A 101 11.67 -6.18 5.89
N PHE A 102 11.13 -6.36 4.69
CA PHE A 102 10.53 -7.62 4.23
C PHE A 102 11.26 -8.17 3.00
N SER A 103 11.29 -9.51 2.86
CA SER A 103 11.93 -10.18 1.72
C SER A 103 11.08 -10.13 0.45
N PHE A 104 11.70 -10.48 -0.69
CA PHE A 104 10.97 -10.62 -1.95
C PHE A 104 9.93 -11.74 -1.87
N GLU A 105 10.24 -12.87 -1.23
CA GLU A 105 9.33 -14.01 -1.09
C GLU A 105 8.08 -13.62 -0.29
N ARG A 106 8.26 -12.83 0.79
CA ARG A 106 7.13 -12.33 1.58
C ARG A 106 6.24 -11.39 0.75
N PHE A 107 6.86 -10.52 -0.03
CA PHE A 107 6.15 -9.62 -0.95
C PHE A 107 5.42 -10.40 -2.06
N ALA A 108 6.11 -11.32 -2.74
CA ALA A 108 5.57 -12.14 -3.81
C ALA A 108 4.39 -12.96 -3.31
N GLY A 109 4.50 -13.61 -2.14
CA GLY A 109 3.39 -14.35 -1.55
C GLY A 109 2.20 -13.45 -1.16
N SER A 110 2.42 -12.21 -0.71
CA SER A 110 1.31 -11.24 -0.50
C SER A 110 0.60 -10.94 -1.81
N LEU A 111 1.38 -10.78 -2.86
CA LEU A 111 0.91 -10.40 -4.17
C LEU A 111 0.18 -11.58 -4.86
N GLU A 112 0.69 -12.79 -4.79
CA GLU A 112 0.01 -14.01 -5.27
C GLU A 112 -1.38 -14.16 -4.64
N ARG A 113 -1.49 -14.04 -3.31
CA ARG A 113 -2.80 -14.08 -2.62
C ARG A 113 -3.74 -12.96 -3.07
N TYR A 114 -3.21 -11.80 -3.44
CA TYR A 114 -4.01 -10.70 -3.97
C TYR A 114 -4.62 -11.07 -5.33
N VAL A 115 -3.82 -11.65 -6.24
CA VAL A 115 -4.29 -12.11 -7.56
C VAL A 115 -5.33 -13.21 -7.41
N GLU A 116 -5.09 -14.19 -6.55
CA GLU A 116 -6.05 -15.26 -6.31
C GLU A 116 -7.42 -14.75 -5.82
N ARG A 117 -7.44 -13.62 -5.10
CA ARG A 117 -8.67 -13.06 -4.52
C ARG A 117 -9.37 -12.05 -5.42
N PHE A 118 -8.63 -11.26 -6.19
CA PHE A 118 -9.15 -10.09 -6.93
C PHE A 118 -8.81 -10.09 -8.43
N GLY A 119 -7.97 -11.01 -8.89
CA GLY A 119 -7.57 -11.16 -10.29
C GLY A 119 -8.56 -11.94 -11.14
#